data_AF-A0AAU2IXE0-F1
#
_entry.id   AF-A0AAU2IXE0-F1
#
_cell.length_a   1.000
_cell.length_b   1.000
_cell.length_c   1.000
_cell.angle_alpha   90.00
_cell.angle_beta   90.00
_cell.angle_gamma   90.00
#
_symmetry.space_group_name_H-M   'P 1'
#
loop_
_entity.id
_entity.type
_entity.pdbx_description
1 polymer ?
#
loop_
_entity_poly.entity_id
_entity_poly.type
_entity_poly.pdbx_seq_one_letter_code
_entity_poly.pdbx_strand_id
1 'polypeptide(L)'
;MRDLPAFTLAGYDKGRGILVQALWFAVMNTVFMAWFTPARVRTALLRAFGAEIGTGVLIRHRVRVLWPWKLTVGDHTWIGEGAWILNLEPVTLGAHVCVSQEAMLCTGSHDHRAADFRYRNAPITVDDGAWVATRAMVLAGVKVGRCAVVGAGAVLHKDLPELTLHTADNRRRPVEEPA
;
A
#
# COMPACT_ATOMS: atom_id res chain seq x y z
N MET A 1 -9.71 26.92 -14.25
CA MET A 1 -9.29 25.80 -15.12
C MET A 1 -8.02 25.21 -14.54
N ARG A 2 -7.79 23.90 -14.66
CA ARG A 2 -6.54 23.25 -14.22
C ARG A 2 -5.43 23.56 -15.23
N ASP A 3 -4.23 23.87 -14.76
CA ASP A 3 -3.03 24.17 -15.55
C ASP A 3 -1.97 23.09 -15.28
N LEU A 4 -2.08 21.95 -15.97
CA LEU A 4 -1.18 20.81 -15.77
C LEU A 4 0.29 21.10 -16.13
N PRO A 5 0.61 21.94 -17.13
CA PRO A 5 1.99 22.40 -17.33
C PRO A 5 2.64 23.08 -16.12
N ALA A 6 1.86 23.72 -15.24
CA ALA A 6 2.37 24.35 -14.02
C ALA A 6 2.69 23.36 -12.88
N PHE A 7 2.37 22.07 -13.06
CA PHE A 7 2.69 21.05 -12.07
C PHE A 7 4.20 20.89 -11.88
N THR A 8 4.62 20.81 -10.62
CA THR A 8 6.01 20.54 -10.24
C THR A 8 6.07 19.42 -9.21
N LEU A 9 7.25 18.83 -9.01
CA LEU A 9 7.48 17.82 -7.98
C LEU A 9 7.63 18.43 -6.56
N ALA A 10 7.25 19.70 -6.38
CA ALA A 10 7.34 20.37 -5.09
C ALA A 10 6.55 19.61 -4.02
N GLY A 11 7.17 19.42 -2.85
CA GLY A 11 6.57 18.69 -1.74
C GLY A 11 6.58 17.16 -1.88
N TYR A 12 7.18 16.60 -2.94
CA TYR A 12 7.34 15.16 -3.08
C TYR A 12 8.81 14.74 -3.00
N ASP A 13 9.17 14.14 -1.88
CA ASP A 13 10.47 13.50 -1.71
C ASP A 13 10.38 12.01 -2.08
N LYS A 14 11.17 11.59 -3.07
CA LYS A 14 11.29 10.18 -3.45
C LYS A 14 12.15 9.39 -2.45
N GLY A 15 13.00 10.04 -1.68
CA GLY A 15 13.81 9.47 -0.58
C GLY A 15 15.14 8.81 -1.00
N ARG A 16 15.33 8.40 -2.25
CA ARG A 16 16.60 7.82 -2.75
C ARG A 16 17.02 8.41 -4.08
N GLY A 17 18.32 8.34 -4.40
CA GLY A 17 18.87 8.80 -5.67
C GLY A 17 18.38 8.00 -6.89
N ILE A 18 18.50 8.59 -8.09
CA ILE A 18 17.94 8.02 -9.33
C ILE A 18 18.46 6.62 -9.66
N LEU A 19 19.72 6.31 -9.33
CA LEU A 19 20.31 4.99 -9.59
C LEU A 19 19.62 3.88 -8.78
N VAL A 20 19.35 4.14 -7.50
CA VAL A 20 18.63 3.20 -6.63
C VAL A 20 17.18 3.02 -7.11
N GLN A 21 16.54 4.11 -7.52
CA GLN A 21 15.20 4.05 -8.11
C GLN A 21 15.20 3.17 -9.37
N ALA A 22 16.10 3.43 -10.33
CA ALA A 22 16.19 2.68 -11.57
C ALA A 22 16.46 1.19 -11.34
N LEU A 23 17.37 0.86 -10.42
CA LEU A 23 17.65 -0.52 -10.05
C LEU A 23 16.44 -1.19 -9.41
N TRP A 24 15.72 -0.49 -8.54
CA TRP A 24 14.48 -1.02 -7.96
C TRP A 24 13.42 -1.28 -9.04
N PHE A 25 13.22 -0.36 -9.98
CA PHE A 25 12.29 -0.56 -11.09
C PHE A 25 12.66 -1.79 -11.93
N ALA A 26 13.95 -2.04 -12.17
CA ALA A 26 14.38 -3.25 -12.86
C ALA A 26 14.01 -4.51 -12.06
N VAL A 27 14.27 -4.54 -10.75
CA VAL A 27 13.91 -5.65 -9.85
C VAL A 27 12.39 -5.88 -9.81
N MET A 28 11.61 -4.81 -9.63
CA MET A 28 10.15 -4.86 -9.58
C MET A 28 9.56 -5.40 -10.89
N ASN A 29 10.04 -4.96 -12.05
CA ASN A 29 9.48 -5.38 -13.34
C ASN A 29 9.97 -6.74 -13.83
N THR A 30 10.97 -7.34 -13.17
CA THR A 30 11.49 -8.67 -13.52
C THR A 30 11.15 -9.70 -12.45
N VAL A 31 11.76 -9.59 -11.28
CA VAL A 31 11.68 -10.57 -10.17
C VAL A 31 10.28 -10.62 -9.56
N PHE A 32 9.61 -9.48 -9.41
CA PHE A 32 8.28 -9.47 -8.81
C PHE A 32 7.20 -9.95 -9.79
N MET A 33 7.39 -9.73 -11.10
CA MET A 33 6.43 -10.18 -12.12
C MET A 33 6.52 -11.68 -12.40
N ALA A 34 7.70 -12.28 -12.24
CA ALA A 34 7.92 -13.71 -12.45
C ALA A 34 7.14 -14.56 -11.41
N TRP A 35 6.20 -15.40 -11.87
CA TRP A 35 5.38 -16.25 -11.00
C TRP A 35 6.18 -17.33 -10.26
N PHE A 36 7.28 -17.80 -10.85
CA PHE A 36 8.14 -18.85 -10.31
C PHE A 36 9.14 -18.37 -9.24
N THR A 37 9.34 -17.05 -9.08
CA THR A 37 10.25 -16.54 -8.05
C THR A 37 9.72 -16.91 -6.65
N PRO A 38 10.54 -17.50 -5.76
CA PRO A 38 10.11 -17.84 -4.40
C PRO A 38 9.78 -16.58 -3.58
N ALA A 39 8.79 -16.67 -2.69
CA ALA A 39 8.37 -15.54 -1.85
C ALA A 39 9.52 -14.95 -1.01
N ARG A 40 10.40 -15.81 -0.47
CA ARG A 40 11.59 -15.40 0.31
C ARG A 40 12.54 -14.47 -0.46
N VAL A 41 12.63 -14.62 -1.79
CA VAL A 41 13.48 -13.77 -2.63
C VAL A 41 12.89 -12.37 -2.72
N ARG A 42 11.56 -12.27 -2.88
CA ARG A 42 10.87 -10.97 -2.90
C ARG A 42 11.03 -10.22 -1.58
N THR A 43 10.86 -10.90 -0.44
CA THR A 43 11.07 -10.29 0.88
C THR A 43 12.53 -9.89 1.12
N ALA A 44 13.49 -10.71 0.69
CA ALA A 44 14.92 -10.38 0.81
C ALA A 44 15.30 -9.16 -0.03
N LEU A 45 14.79 -9.06 -1.26
CA LEU A 45 15.03 -7.90 -2.12
C LEU A 45 14.37 -6.64 -1.54
N LEU A 46 13.13 -6.71 -1.05
CA LEU A 46 12.52 -5.53 -0.40
C LEU A 46 13.36 -5.01 0.77
N ARG A 47 13.87 -5.91 1.62
CA ARG A 47 14.79 -5.53 2.70
C ARG A 47 16.09 -4.92 2.17
N ALA A 48 16.69 -5.51 1.14
CA ALA A 48 17.90 -4.97 0.51
C ALA A 48 17.71 -3.56 -0.06
N PHE A 49 16.49 -3.21 -0.50
CA PHE A 49 16.13 -1.87 -0.95
C PHE A 49 15.59 -0.96 0.16
N GLY A 50 15.66 -1.39 1.42
CA GLY A 50 15.39 -0.57 2.60
C GLY A 50 13.98 -0.68 3.16
N ALA A 51 13.16 -1.64 2.73
CA ALA A 51 11.89 -1.93 3.39
C ALA A 51 12.13 -2.63 4.74
N GLU A 52 11.29 -2.33 5.72
CA GLU A 52 11.23 -3.05 6.99
C GLU A 52 10.23 -4.19 6.85
N ILE A 53 10.69 -5.44 6.86
CA ILE A 53 9.83 -6.61 6.64
C ILE A 53 10.04 -7.60 7.78
N GLY A 54 8.96 -7.89 8.50
CA GLY A 54 8.91 -8.85 9.61
C GLY A 54 9.09 -10.32 9.20
N THR A 55 8.96 -11.22 10.17
CA THR A 55 9.09 -12.67 10.05
C THR A 55 7.81 -13.27 9.45
N GLY A 56 7.94 -14.33 8.64
CA GLY A 56 6.76 -15.05 8.12
C GLY A 56 5.92 -14.26 7.09
N VAL A 57 6.40 -13.13 6.58
CA VAL A 57 5.72 -12.32 5.56
C VAL A 57 5.68 -13.07 4.21
N LEU A 58 4.50 -13.13 3.59
CA LEU A 58 4.28 -13.76 2.30
C LEU A 58 3.95 -12.71 1.24
N ILE A 59 4.78 -12.58 0.21
CA ILE A 59 4.55 -11.66 -0.92
C ILE A 59 4.43 -12.46 -2.21
N ARG A 60 3.25 -12.38 -2.84
CA ARG A 60 2.96 -13.05 -4.11
C ARG A 60 3.63 -12.33 -5.28
N HIS A 61 3.61 -13.01 -6.43
CA HIS A 61 4.02 -12.42 -7.69
C HIS A 61 3.07 -11.30 -8.11
N ARG A 62 3.49 -10.47 -9.07
CA ARG A 62 2.79 -9.28 -9.57
C ARG A 62 2.53 -8.17 -8.55
N VAL A 63 3.00 -8.32 -7.30
CA VAL A 63 2.98 -7.24 -6.31
C VAL A 63 3.88 -6.10 -6.76
N ARG A 64 3.38 -4.88 -6.67
CA ARG A 64 4.13 -3.66 -7.02
C ARG A 64 4.25 -2.79 -5.78
N VAL A 65 5.48 -2.43 -5.43
CA VAL A 65 5.81 -1.46 -4.37
C VAL A 65 6.56 -0.33 -5.04
N LEU A 66 6.05 0.90 -4.97
CA LEU A 66 6.73 2.03 -5.63
C LEU A 66 8.10 2.28 -4.99
N TRP A 67 8.14 2.48 -3.67
CA TRP A 67 9.36 2.79 -2.91
C TRP A 67 9.53 1.84 -1.72
N PRO A 68 10.41 0.82 -1.81
CA PRO A 68 10.63 -0.13 -0.73
C PRO A 68 11.03 0.54 0.59
N TRP A 69 11.89 1.56 0.54
CA TRP A 69 12.35 2.33 1.70
C TRP A 69 11.26 3.20 2.37
N LYS A 70 10.01 3.16 1.88
CA LYS A 70 8.83 3.77 2.50
C LYS A 70 7.78 2.72 2.89
N LEU A 71 8.19 1.46 3.04
CA LEU A 71 7.30 0.34 3.37
C LEU A 71 7.78 -0.35 4.65
N THR A 72 6.87 -0.43 5.62
CA THR A 72 7.02 -1.26 6.82
C THR A 72 5.92 -2.32 6.83
N VAL A 73 6.30 -3.58 7.08
CA VAL A 73 5.40 -4.74 7.12
C VAL A 73 5.71 -5.58 8.35
N GLY A 74 4.73 -5.74 9.23
CA GLY A 74 4.83 -6.57 10.43
C GLY A 74 4.80 -8.07 10.15
N ASP A 75 4.95 -8.86 11.21
CA ASP A 75 5.08 -10.30 11.14
C ASP A 75 3.83 -10.99 10.60
N HIS A 76 4.02 -12.11 9.90
CA HIS A 76 2.93 -12.97 9.39
C HIS A 76 1.92 -12.27 8.47
N THR A 77 2.30 -11.13 7.88
CA THR A 77 1.46 -10.37 6.94
C THR A 77 1.53 -10.94 5.52
N TRP A 78 0.39 -11.00 4.84
CA TRP A 78 0.25 -11.56 3.50
C TRP A 78 -0.12 -10.48 2.48
N ILE A 79 0.59 -10.44 1.37
CA ILE A 79 0.33 -9.54 0.24
C ILE A 79 0.06 -10.37 -1.01
N GLY A 80 -1.20 -10.33 -1.41
CA GLY A 80 -1.80 -11.09 -2.49
C GLY A 80 -1.32 -10.65 -3.88
N GLU A 81 -1.57 -11.51 -4.85
CA GLU A 81 -1.12 -11.32 -6.22
C GLU A 81 -1.64 -10.02 -6.82
N GLY A 82 -0.78 -9.28 -7.53
CA GLY A 82 -1.18 -8.08 -8.24
C GLY A 82 -1.50 -6.88 -7.35
N ALA A 83 -1.36 -6.98 -6.02
CA ALA A 83 -1.55 -5.85 -5.13
C ALA A 83 -0.56 -4.71 -5.46
N TRP A 84 -1.05 -3.48 -5.41
CA TRP A 84 -0.24 -2.28 -5.72
C TRP A 84 -0.16 -1.35 -4.51
N ILE A 85 1.03 -1.27 -3.94
CA ILE A 85 1.41 -0.31 -2.91
C ILE A 85 2.04 0.90 -3.63
N LEU A 86 1.21 1.88 -3.97
CA LEU A 86 1.63 3.16 -4.55
C LEU A 86 1.99 4.13 -3.41
N ASN A 87 3.15 3.89 -2.80
CA ASN A 87 3.61 4.58 -1.59
C ASN A 87 4.51 5.79 -1.88
N LEU A 88 3.94 6.90 -2.36
CA LEU A 88 4.63 8.19 -2.44
C LEU A 88 5.01 8.70 -1.05
N GLU A 89 4.15 8.47 -0.06
CA GLU A 89 4.39 8.58 1.39
C GLU A 89 4.44 7.20 2.07
N PRO A 90 4.92 7.11 3.33
CA PRO A 90 5.01 5.85 4.06
C PRO A 90 3.73 5.03 4.09
N VAL A 91 3.89 3.72 3.92
CA VAL A 91 2.84 2.72 4.17
C VAL A 91 3.33 1.78 5.26
N THR A 92 2.56 1.69 6.34
CA THR A 92 2.83 0.79 7.46
C THR A 92 1.74 -0.25 7.53
N LEU A 93 2.11 -1.52 7.40
CA LEU A 93 1.26 -2.67 7.65
C LEU A 93 1.71 -3.32 8.96
N GLY A 94 0.79 -3.54 9.89
CA GLY A 94 1.02 -4.26 11.14
C GLY A 94 1.29 -5.74 10.95
N ALA A 95 1.22 -6.50 12.04
CA ALA A 95 1.30 -7.94 12.05
C ALA A 95 -0.04 -8.58 11.67
N HIS A 96 0.01 -9.78 11.08
CA HIS A 96 -1.17 -10.55 10.68
C HIS A 96 -2.12 -9.81 9.74
N VAL A 97 -1.62 -8.83 8.97
CA VAL A 97 -2.41 -8.09 7.98
C VAL A 97 -2.58 -8.95 6.73
N CYS A 98 -3.75 -8.89 6.09
CA CYS A 98 -3.97 -9.45 4.77
C CYS A 98 -4.29 -8.34 3.77
N VAL A 99 -3.42 -8.14 2.77
CA VAL A 99 -3.72 -7.33 1.58
C VAL A 99 -4.00 -8.29 0.45
N SER A 100 -5.27 -8.44 0.07
CA SER A 100 -5.70 -9.42 -0.93
C SER A 100 -5.37 -9.01 -2.36
N GLN A 101 -5.65 -9.92 -3.28
CA GLN A 101 -5.30 -9.82 -4.69
C GLN A 101 -5.86 -8.53 -5.30
N GLU A 102 -5.01 -7.86 -6.08
CA GLU A 102 -5.33 -6.63 -6.82
C GLU A 102 -5.81 -5.46 -5.94
N ALA A 103 -5.64 -5.54 -4.62
CA ALA A 103 -5.88 -4.41 -3.73
C ALA A 103 -4.86 -3.28 -3.99
N MET A 104 -5.28 -2.03 -3.78
CA MET A 104 -4.45 -0.85 -3.99
C MET A 104 -4.35 -0.02 -2.71
N LEU A 105 -3.12 0.24 -2.26
CA LEU A 105 -2.84 1.23 -1.22
C LEU A 105 -2.19 2.42 -1.90
N CYS A 106 -2.90 3.56 -1.91
CA CYS A 106 -2.53 4.73 -2.69
C CYS A 106 -2.30 5.93 -1.77
N THR A 107 -1.04 6.20 -1.42
CA THR A 107 -0.69 7.40 -0.63
C THR A 107 -0.59 8.65 -1.49
N GLY A 108 -0.54 8.50 -2.82
CA GLY A 108 -0.48 9.59 -3.78
C GLY A 108 -1.83 10.27 -4.01
N SER A 109 -1.87 11.59 -3.95
CA SER A 109 -3.04 12.38 -4.36
C SER A 109 -2.63 13.76 -4.82
N HIS A 110 -3.57 14.51 -5.38
CA HIS A 110 -3.38 15.88 -5.81
C HIS A 110 -4.50 16.76 -5.25
N ASP A 111 -4.19 18.01 -4.92
CA ASP A 111 -5.21 19.00 -4.59
C ASP A 111 -5.97 19.38 -5.86
N HIS A 112 -7.18 18.84 -6.02
CA HIS A 112 -8.05 19.12 -7.14
C HIS A 112 -8.55 20.57 -7.19
N ARG A 113 -8.42 21.33 -6.09
CA ARG A 113 -8.80 22.75 -5.99
C ARG A 113 -7.65 23.68 -6.39
N ALA A 114 -6.41 23.18 -6.41
CA ALA A 114 -5.25 23.95 -6.81
C ALA A 114 -5.08 23.92 -8.35
N ALA A 115 -4.87 25.09 -8.95
CA ALA A 115 -4.71 25.21 -10.40
C ALA A 115 -3.49 24.43 -10.92
N ASP A 116 -2.40 24.43 -10.14
CA ASP A 116 -1.14 23.73 -10.42
C ASP A 116 -1.19 22.21 -10.16
N PHE A 117 -2.32 21.69 -9.67
CA PHE A 117 -2.51 20.29 -9.36
C PHE A 117 -1.41 19.74 -8.43
N ARG A 118 -0.92 20.54 -7.47
CA ARG A 118 0.11 20.14 -6.52
C ARG A 118 -0.26 18.87 -5.73
N TYR A 119 0.75 18.17 -5.24
CA TYR A 119 0.54 16.97 -4.43
C TYR A 119 -0.26 17.25 -3.15
N ARG A 120 -1.03 16.24 -2.75
CA ARG A 120 -1.70 16.12 -1.44
C ARG A 120 -1.52 14.69 -0.92
N ASN A 121 -0.28 14.21 -0.96
CA ASN A 121 0.05 12.87 -0.52
C ASN A 121 -0.07 12.76 1.00
N ALA A 122 -0.37 11.57 1.50
CA ALA A 122 -0.43 11.32 2.94
C ALA A 122 -0.22 9.83 3.23
N PRO A 123 0.42 9.47 4.36
CA PRO A 123 0.74 8.09 4.69
C PRO A 123 -0.52 7.23 4.89
N ILE A 124 -0.36 5.91 4.80
CA ILE A 124 -1.41 4.94 5.13
C ILE A 124 -0.90 4.04 6.26
N THR A 125 -1.76 3.77 7.23
CA THR A 125 -1.49 2.80 8.31
C THR A 125 -2.57 1.74 8.29
N VAL A 126 -2.16 0.47 8.32
CA VAL A 126 -3.04 -0.68 8.44
C VAL A 126 -2.62 -1.44 9.69
N ASP A 127 -3.43 -1.35 10.74
CA ASP A 127 -3.13 -1.95 12.04
C ASP A 127 -3.27 -3.49 12.01
N ASP A 128 -2.81 -4.13 13.07
CA ASP A 128 -2.71 -5.59 13.18
C ASP A 128 -4.02 -6.31 12.88
N GLY A 129 -3.92 -7.48 12.23
CA GLY A 129 -5.07 -8.34 11.93
C GLY A 129 -6.05 -7.76 10.89
N ALA A 130 -5.83 -6.54 10.39
CA ALA A 130 -6.72 -5.94 9.42
C ALA A 130 -6.66 -6.64 8.05
N TRP A 131 -7.77 -6.57 7.32
CA TRP A 131 -7.93 -7.19 6.02
C TRP A 131 -8.37 -6.18 4.96
N VAL A 132 -7.51 -5.94 3.98
CA VAL A 132 -7.86 -5.22 2.75
C VAL A 132 -8.23 -6.26 1.69
N ALA A 133 -9.53 -6.46 1.46
CA ALA A 133 -10.02 -7.51 0.58
C ALA A 133 -9.75 -7.25 -0.91
N THR A 134 -10.05 -8.25 -1.74
CA THR A 134 -9.67 -8.23 -3.16
C THR A 134 -10.21 -7.00 -3.87
N ARG A 135 -9.36 -6.36 -4.68
CA ARG A 135 -9.68 -5.16 -5.46
C ARG A 135 -10.20 -3.97 -4.63
N ALA A 136 -10.02 -4.00 -3.31
CA ALA A 136 -10.30 -2.85 -2.45
C ALA A 136 -9.20 -1.80 -2.59
N MET A 137 -9.53 -0.54 -2.26
CA MET A 137 -8.60 0.58 -2.32
C MET A 137 -8.58 1.34 -0.99
N VAL A 138 -7.37 1.63 -0.49
CA VAL A 138 -7.14 2.51 0.66
C VAL A 138 -6.44 3.77 0.17
N LEU A 139 -7.05 4.93 0.42
CA LEU A 139 -6.57 6.23 -0.07
C LEU A 139 -5.66 6.94 0.92
N ALA A 140 -4.99 7.99 0.43
CA ALA A 140 -4.01 8.78 1.16
C ALA A 140 -4.56 9.28 2.50
N GLY A 141 -3.75 9.12 3.56
CA GLY A 141 -4.05 9.61 4.90
C GLY A 141 -4.98 8.71 5.73
N VAL A 142 -5.38 7.54 5.19
CA VAL A 142 -6.31 6.64 5.87
C VAL A 142 -5.58 5.70 6.83
N LYS A 143 -6.15 5.58 8.03
CA LYS A 143 -5.86 4.53 8.99
C LYS A 143 -6.93 3.43 8.93
N VAL A 144 -6.51 2.17 8.76
CA VAL A 144 -7.34 0.97 8.90
C VAL A 144 -7.08 0.38 10.28
N GLY A 145 -8.10 0.39 11.15
CA GLY A 145 -7.98 -0.07 12.53
C GLY A 145 -7.78 -1.58 12.65
N ARG A 146 -7.35 -2.00 13.84
CA ARG A 146 -7.06 -3.39 14.18
C ARG A 146 -8.25 -4.30 13.86
N CYS A 147 -7.98 -5.45 13.22
CA CYS A 147 -9.00 -6.42 12.79
C CYS A 147 -10.14 -5.83 11.95
N ALA A 148 -9.98 -4.63 11.38
CA ALA A 148 -10.97 -4.03 10.50
C ALA A 148 -10.88 -4.63 9.09
N VAL A 149 -11.99 -4.60 8.36
CA VAL A 149 -12.09 -5.19 7.03
C VAL A 149 -12.48 -4.12 6.01
N VAL A 150 -11.63 -3.88 5.02
CA VAL A 150 -12.01 -3.15 3.82
C VAL A 150 -12.56 -4.17 2.83
N GLY A 151 -13.87 -4.18 2.65
CA GLY A 151 -14.59 -5.16 1.84
C GLY A 151 -14.16 -5.15 0.37
N ALA A 152 -14.40 -6.27 -0.32
CA ALA A 152 -13.96 -6.46 -1.70
C ALA A 152 -14.53 -5.36 -2.62
N GLY A 153 -13.67 -4.79 -3.47
CA GLY A 153 -14.03 -3.70 -4.37
C GLY A 153 -14.36 -2.36 -3.69
N ALA A 154 -14.28 -2.25 -2.36
CA ALA A 154 -14.61 -1.02 -1.65
C ALA A 154 -13.48 0.02 -1.74
N VAL A 155 -13.86 1.30 -1.68
CA VAL A 155 -12.91 2.42 -1.62
C VAL A 155 -13.00 3.06 -0.24
N LEU A 156 -11.93 2.94 0.54
CA LEU A 156 -11.80 3.54 1.85
C LEU A 156 -11.04 4.88 1.74
N HIS A 157 -11.73 5.95 2.13
CA HIS A 157 -11.27 7.34 2.00
C HIS A 157 -11.34 8.12 3.32
N LYS A 158 -11.65 7.43 4.43
CA LYS A 158 -11.66 7.93 5.81
C LYS A 158 -11.23 6.79 6.72
N ASP A 159 -10.69 7.12 7.88
CA ASP A 159 -10.28 6.14 8.88
C ASP A 159 -11.41 5.15 9.19
N LEU A 160 -11.01 3.89 9.28
CA LEU A 160 -11.87 2.77 9.62
C LEU A 160 -11.56 2.35 11.06
N PRO A 161 -12.51 2.45 12.00
CA PRO A 161 -12.31 1.98 13.37
C PRO A 161 -11.98 0.49 13.40
N GLU A 162 -11.37 0.04 14.51
CA GLU A 162 -11.18 -1.38 14.76
C GLU A 162 -12.50 -2.14 14.69
N LEU A 163 -12.42 -3.45 14.38
CA LEU A 163 -13.57 -4.34 14.35
C LEU A 163 -14.74 -3.80 13.50
N THR A 164 -14.43 -3.13 12.40
CA THR A 164 -15.41 -2.58 11.47
C THR A 164 -15.16 -3.09 10.05
N LEU A 165 -16.22 -3.56 9.40
CA LEU A 165 -16.27 -3.84 7.96
C LEU A 165 -16.76 -2.60 7.22
N HIS A 166 -15.97 -2.11 6.26
CA HIS A 166 -16.38 -1.12 5.25
C HIS A 166 -16.77 -1.81 3.95
N THR A 167 -18.03 -1.76 3.56
CA THR A 167 -18.55 -2.44 2.37
C THR A 167 -18.45 -1.59 1.11
N ALA A 168 -18.56 -2.23 -0.06
CA ALA A 168 -18.49 -1.53 -1.36
C ALA A 168 -19.61 -0.50 -1.58
N ASP A 169 -20.75 -0.65 -0.90
CA ASP A 169 -21.84 0.34 -0.87
C ASP A 169 -21.65 1.44 0.20
N ASN A 170 -20.41 1.63 0.68
CA ASN A 170 -19.99 2.63 1.67
C ASN A 170 -20.70 2.53 3.03
N ARG A 171 -21.12 1.32 3.44
CA ARG A 171 -21.66 1.08 4.79
C ARG A 171 -20.57 0.57 5.71
N ARG A 172 -20.73 0.87 7.00
CA ARG A 172 -19.88 0.34 8.09
C ARG A 172 -20.70 -0.62 8.93
N ARG A 173 -20.15 -1.79 9.21
CA ARG A 173 -20.77 -2.84 10.04
C ARG A 173 -19.77 -3.33 11.08
N PRO A 174 -20.20 -3.67 12.31
CA PRO A 174 -19.31 -4.33 13.25
C PRO A 174 -18.86 -5.69 12.70
N VAL A 175 -17.65 -6.11 13.04
CA VAL A 175 -17.17 -7.49 12.86
C VAL A 175 -16.72 -8.04 14.22
N GLU A 176 -16.84 -9.34 14.39
CA GLU A 176 -16.33 -10.02 15.57
C GLU A 176 -14.81 -10.17 15.50
N GLU A 177 -14.16 -10.30 16.65
CA GLU A 177 -12.75 -10.67 16.69
C GLU A 177 -12.57 -12.07 16.09
N PRO A 178 -11.50 -12.30 15.29
CA PRO A 178 -11.13 -13.65 14.88
C PRO A 178 -10.91 -14.53 16.11
N ALA A 179 -11.52 -15.72 16.11
CA ALA A 179 -11.38 -16.72 17.17
C ALA A 179 -9.99 -17.36 17.24
#